data_AF-A0AAU6R2A5-F1
#
_entry.id   AF-A0AAU6R2A5-F1
#
_cell.length_a   1.000
_cell.length_b   1.000
_cell.length_c   1.000
_cell.angle_alpha   90.00
_cell.angle_beta   90.00
_cell.angle_gamma   90.00
#
_symmetry.space_group_name_H-M   'P 1'
#
loop_
_entity.id
_entity.type
_entity.pdbx_description
1 polymer ?
#
loop_
_entity_poly.entity_id
_entity_poly.type
_entity_poly.pdbx_seq_one_letter_code
_entity_poly.pdbx_strand_id
1 'polypeptide(L)'
;MRVEAFFSACDDCGIPAEDWGYLTLEDVLYAIAEGNWKCNDTAARDSISLVLHTAFERHEDDRTDRHAQQTLSAPCLFDVPRPGNPEFGAPDGLDPDTSPTLKIALRHARQQLLAFDTGYDPEFWCKIYTSVVGDWLEEDLPDVAAEIVATGAVSPYFNHVWSYVKQMKEVERLWVGISYPIRALLRAEQNESEALHVIEQFVRQDGKDGTEVAAWVRRIWDMVKRRDSAQEQPASPVTCSDEWNAEVDHIRRAFRGGSTCYVIDADALPRSLRSLTDENSVLAVRLPERWLRAEHILSAPANLECFYWTNSSTEDTDLTLSINRSFWCSNEYLWPQLFRFRRSIPVLFVFKGKCVLARYRFNHFSDLRAVSDVSRKHLPTLEISDTEWKHDGAAGFHTSMPTDGTSTKPAIFTNLVDRSKVLASKNLRKAYVSENPGADKGLVERLVEGWFN
;
A
#
# COMPACT_ATOMS: atom_id res chain seq x y z
N MET A 1 25.09 -8.30 -30.65
CA MET A 1 25.54 -8.44 -32.06
C MET A 1 25.21 -7.24 -32.96
N ARG A 2 23.95 -6.90 -33.28
CA ARG A 2 23.67 -5.76 -34.22
C ARG A 2 24.05 -4.39 -33.65
N VAL A 3 23.75 -4.16 -32.38
CA VAL A 3 24.07 -2.93 -31.66
C VAL A 3 25.58 -2.74 -31.54
N GLU A 4 26.31 -3.79 -31.11
CA GLU A 4 27.77 -3.77 -31.03
C GLU A 4 28.42 -3.61 -32.41
N ALA A 5 27.86 -4.23 -33.45
CA ALA A 5 28.36 -4.08 -34.82
C ALA A 5 28.13 -2.66 -35.37
N PHE A 6 27.02 -2.00 -35.01
CA PHE A 6 26.75 -0.62 -35.37
C PHE A 6 27.76 0.33 -34.72
N PHE A 7 27.94 0.26 -33.40
CA PHE A 7 28.90 1.14 -32.72
C PHE A 7 30.35 0.85 -33.08
N SER A 8 30.72 -0.43 -33.25
CA SER A 8 32.04 -0.79 -33.75
C SER A 8 32.30 -0.19 -35.14
N ALA A 9 31.28 -0.16 -36.02
CA ALA A 9 31.41 0.46 -37.33
C ALA A 9 31.50 1.99 -37.27
N CYS A 10 30.77 2.64 -36.35
CA CYS A 10 30.88 4.08 -36.11
C CYS A 10 32.28 4.47 -35.60
N ASP A 11 32.81 3.71 -34.64
CA ASP A 11 34.15 3.88 -34.08
C ASP A 11 35.24 3.65 -35.14
N ASP A 12 35.14 2.55 -35.91
CA ASP A 12 36.08 2.22 -36.98
C ASP A 12 36.10 3.28 -38.09
N CYS A 13 34.96 3.97 -38.29
CA CYS A 13 34.81 5.00 -39.32
C CYS A 13 35.02 6.44 -38.78
N GLY A 14 35.22 6.61 -37.47
CA GLY A 14 35.39 7.92 -36.83
C GLY A 14 34.21 8.87 -37.02
N ILE A 15 33.01 8.33 -37.24
CA ILE A 15 31.77 9.10 -37.42
C ILE A 15 31.02 9.17 -36.09
N PRO A 16 30.29 10.27 -35.82
CA PRO A 16 29.40 10.34 -34.68
C PRO A 16 28.44 9.15 -34.70
N ALA A 17 28.27 8.51 -33.55
CA ALA A 17 27.36 7.39 -33.37
C ALA A 17 25.89 7.86 -33.31
N GLU A 18 25.47 8.63 -34.32
CA GLU A 18 24.10 9.07 -34.52
C GLU A 18 23.35 7.94 -35.23
N ASP A 19 22.31 7.40 -34.60
CA ASP A 19 21.50 6.32 -35.15
C ASP A 19 20.54 6.88 -36.21
N TRP A 20 20.96 6.88 -37.48
CA TRP A 20 20.16 7.28 -38.64
C TRP A 20 19.05 6.26 -39.01
N GLY A 21 18.50 5.57 -38.02
CA GLY A 21 17.50 4.50 -38.19
C GLY A 21 18.11 3.14 -38.55
N TYR A 22 19.38 2.91 -38.17
CA TYR A 22 20.08 1.64 -38.40
C TYR A 22 19.71 0.59 -37.35
N LEU A 23 19.43 1.02 -36.12
CA LEU A 23 18.90 0.15 -35.07
C LEU A 23 17.38 0.18 -35.11
N THR A 24 16.77 -1.00 -35.05
CA THR A 24 15.32 -1.09 -34.86
C THR A 24 14.97 -0.81 -33.40
N LEU A 25 13.71 -0.43 -33.12
CA LEU A 25 13.22 -0.29 -31.75
C LEU A 25 13.51 -1.54 -30.91
N GLU A 26 13.39 -2.74 -31.48
CA GLU A 26 13.68 -4.01 -30.80
C GLU A 26 15.16 -4.17 -30.46
N ASP A 27 16.07 -3.77 -31.37
CA ASP A 27 17.51 -3.78 -31.12
C ASP A 27 17.89 -2.85 -29.96
N VAL A 28 17.25 -1.67 -29.91
CA VAL A 28 17.46 -0.68 -28.86
C VAL A 28 16.92 -1.17 -27.51
N LEU A 29 15.69 -1.70 -27.48
CA LEU A 29 15.09 -2.25 -26.26
C LEU A 29 15.91 -3.43 -25.72
N TYR A 30 16.46 -4.27 -26.61
CA TYR A 30 17.34 -5.37 -26.25
C TYR A 30 18.66 -4.88 -25.63
N ALA A 31 19.31 -3.87 -26.22
CA ALA A 31 20.55 -3.30 -25.68
C ALA A 31 20.38 -2.70 -24.27
N ILE A 32 19.27 -2.00 -24.03
CA ILE A 32 18.93 -1.44 -22.72
C ILE A 32 18.66 -2.56 -21.71
N ALA A 33 17.92 -3.60 -22.11
CA ALA A 33 17.58 -4.73 -21.24
C ALA A 33 18.80 -5.58 -20.81
N GLU A 34 19.80 -5.71 -21.67
CA GLU A 34 21.07 -6.39 -21.37
C GLU A 34 22.02 -5.53 -20.52
N GLY A 35 21.65 -4.27 -20.21
CA GLY A 35 22.46 -3.36 -19.39
C GLY A 35 23.71 -2.82 -20.10
N ASN A 36 23.75 -2.92 -21.44
CA ASN A 36 24.90 -2.47 -22.23
C ASN A 36 24.99 -0.95 -22.34
N TRP A 37 23.89 -0.23 -22.09
CA TRP A 37 23.81 1.23 -22.20
C TRP A 37 23.49 1.87 -20.84
N LYS A 38 23.99 3.10 -20.64
CA LYS A 38 23.76 3.94 -19.44
C LYS A 38 23.02 5.23 -19.80
N CYS A 39 22.48 5.96 -18.81
CA CYS A 39 21.73 7.20 -19.09
C CYS A 39 22.58 8.28 -19.77
N ASN A 40 23.90 8.31 -19.52
CA ASN A 40 24.84 9.25 -20.11
C ASN A 40 25.55 8.77 -21.37
N ASP A 41 25.19 7.59 -21.90
CA ASP A 41 25.84 7.07 -23.09
C ASP A 41 25.48 7.96 -24.29
N THR A 42 26.44 8.80 -24.68
CA THR A 42 26.28 9.77 -25.77
C THR A 42 26.02 9.09 -27.11
N ALA A 43 26.51 7.86 -27.29
CA ALA A 43 26.29 7.09 -28.51
C ALA A 43 24.88 6.48 -28.54
N ALA A 44 24.29 6.20 -27.37
CA ALA A 44 22.94 5.66 -27.24
C ALA A 44 21.84 6.74 -27.15
N ARG A 45 22.19 8.02 -26.99
CA ARG A 45 21.25 9.10 -26.65
C ARG A 45 20.11 9.26 -27.65
N ASP A 46 20.40 9.18 -28.94
CA ASP A 46 19.40 9.34 -29.99
C ASP A 46 18.47 8.13 -30.06
N SER A 47 19.01 6.92 -29.88
CA SER A 47 18.25 5.69 -29.80
C SER A 47 17.39 5.61 -28.53
N ILE A 48 17.88 6.08 -27.38
CA ILE A 48 17.09 6.25 -26.15
C ILE A 48 15.94 7.24 -26.39
N SER A 49 16.22 8.36 -27.06
CA SER A 49 15.21 9.36 -27.43
C SER A 49 14.18 8.78 -28.40
N LEU A 50 14.59 7.93 -29.35
CA LEU A 50 13.69 7.20 -30.26
C LEU A 50 12.76 6.24 -29.50
N VAL A 51 13.29 5.46 -28.55
CA VAL A 51 12.47 4.60 -27.68
C VAL A 51 11.47 5.42 -26.86
N LEU A 52 11.89 6.57 -26.33
CA LEU A 52 11.01 7.48 -25.60
C LEU A 52 9.89 8.02 -26.50
N HIS A 53 10.22 8.45 -27.72
CA HIS A 53 9.25 8.92 -28.71
C HIS A 53 8.23 7.84 -29.09
N THR A 54 8.68 6.62 -29.42
CA THR A 54 7.76 5.52 -29.79
C THR A 54 6.93 5.03 -28.60
N ALA A 55 7.47 5.07 -27.37
CA ALA A 55 6.72 4.75 -26.17
C ALA A 55 5.57 5.75 -25.95
N PHE A 56 5.81 7.03 -26.21
CA PHE A 56 4.80 8.08 -26.12
C PHE A 56 3.67 7.87 -27.14
N GLU A 57 3.99 7.64 -28.42
CA GLU A 57 3.00 7.38 -29.48
C GLU A 57 2.09 6.19 -29.15
N ARG A 58 2.68 5.08 -28.69
CA ARG A 58 1.91 3.89 -28.26
C ARG A 58 1.05 4.15 -27.03
N HIS A 59 1.54 4.96 -26.09
CA HIS A 59 0.79 5.30 -24.89
C HIS A 59 -0.39 6.23 -25.21
N GLU A 60 -0.32 7.07 -26.24
CA GLU A 60 -1.47 7.87 -26.70
C GLU A 60 -2.56 7.00 -27.36
N ASP A 61 -2.18 5.99 -28.14
CA ASP A 61 -3.11 5.04 -28.78
C ASP A 61 -3.78 4.07 -27.78
N ASP A 62 -3.05 3.64 -26.73
CA ASP A 62 -3.58 2.76 -25.66
C ASP A 62 -4.57 3.46 -24.70
N ARG A 63 -4.74 4.80 -24.80
CA ARG A 63 -5.69 5.58 -23.97
C ARG A 63 -7.14 5.12 -24.12
N THR A 64 -7.47 4.41 -25.20
CA THR A 64 -8.84 3.99 -25.53
C THR A 64 -9.26 2.62 -24.98
N ASP A 65 -8.32 1.74 -24.56
CA ASP A 65 -8.66 0.31 -24.30
C ASP A 65 -8.29 -0.24 -22.91
N ARG A 66 -7.52 0.47 -22.07
CA ARG A 66 -6.95 -0.11 -20.83
C ARG A 66 -7.82 -0.05 -19.56
N HIS A 67 -9.14 -0.09 -19.69
CA HIS A 67 -10.02 -0.26 -18.51
C HIS A 67 -10.18 -1.71 -18.05
N ALA A 68 -9.56 -2.68 -18.72
CA ALA A 68 -9.66 -4.08 -18.35
C ALA A 68 -8.27 -4.75 -18.38
N GLN A 69 -7.96 -5.54 -17.34
CA GLN A 69 -6.94 -6.60 -17.32
C GLN A 69 -5.53 -6.31 -16.76
N GLN A 70 -5.38 -5.52 -15.70
CA GLN A 70 -4.23 -5.67 -14.80
C GLN A 70 -4.65 -5.79 -13.33
N THR A 71 -5.50 -6.78 -13.05
CA THR A 71 -5.79 -7.27 -11.69
C THR A 71 -5.40 -8.74 -11.59
N LEU A 72 -4.09 -9.00 -11.58
CA LEU A 72 -3.55 -10.24 -11.05
C LEU A 72 -2.58 -9.86 -9.93
N SER A 73 -3.16 -9.57 -8.76
CA SER A 73 -2.45 -9.39 -7.52
C SER A 73 -1.81 -10.73 -7.12
N ALA A 74 -0.54 -10.92 -7.46
CA ALA A 74 0.27 -11.96 -6.83
C ALA A 74 0.40 -11.65 -5.32
N PRO A 75 0.32 -12.65 -4.42
CA PRO A 75 0.69 -12.46 -3.02
C PRO A 75 2.18 -12.17 -2.95
N CYS A 76 2.58 -11.01 -2.40
CA CYS A 76 3.99 -10.66 -2.24
C CYS A 76 4.31 -10.27 -0.79
N LEU A 77 5.51 -10.66 -0.37
CA LEU A 77 5.94 -10.97 1.01
C LEU A 77 6.56 -9.78 1.78
N PHE A 78 6.28 -8.54 1.39
CA PHE A 78 7.08 -7.39 1.84
C PHE A 78 6.31 -6.49 2.81
N ASP A 79 7.00 -6.01 3.83
CA ASP A 79 6.48 -5.01 4.76
C ASP A 79 6.31 -3.66 4.09
N VAL A 80 5.32 -2.88 4.53
CA VAL A 80 5.24 -1.46 4.17
C VAL A 80 6.39 -0.74 4.90
N PRO A 81 7.25 0.02 4.19
CA PRO A 81 8.35 0.72 4.82
C PRO A 81 7.89 1.58 6.00
N ARG A 82 8.71 1.58 7.07
CA ARG A 82 8.69 2.64 8.10
C ARG A 82 8.70 4.00 7.41
N PRO A 83 8.10 5.06 8.02
CA PRO A 83 8.02 6.38 7.39
C PRO A 83 9.37 6.73 6.77
N GLY A 84 9.34 6.85 5.43
CA GLY A 84 10.52 6.92 4.58
C GLY A 84 11.39 8.14 4.90
N ASN A 85 12.53 8.22 4.24
CA ASN A 85 13.45 9.35 4.32
C ASN A 85 12.66 10.68 4.41
N PRO A 86 12.85 11.49 5.47
CA PRO A 86 12.07 12.71 5.72
C PRO A 86 12.17 13.77 4.60
N GLU A 87 13.09 13.57 3.65
CA GLU A 87 13.22 14.30 2.40
C GLU A 87 12.04 14.06 1.44
N PHE A 88 11.45 12.87 1.43
CA PHE A 88 10.26 12.58 0.62
C PHE A 88 9.05 13.34 1.18
N GLY A 89 8.45 14.18 0.33
CA GLY A 89 7.31 15.03 0.72
C GLY A 89 7.68 16.45 1.19
N ALA A 90 8.95 16.85 1.02
CA ALA A 90 9.34 18.26 1.09
C ALA A 90 8.55 19.11 0.08
N PRO A 91 8.29 20.39 0.37
CA PRO A 91 7.64 21.26 -0.58
C PRO A 91 8.53 21.53 -1.81
N ASP A 92 7.91 21.62 -2.97
CA ASP A 92 8.53 21.89 -4.27
C ASP A 92 7.80 23.01 -5.03
N GLY A 93 8.25 23.28 -6.25
CA GLY A 93 7.75 24.40 -7.07
C GLY A 93 6.31 24.26 -7.56
N LEU A 94 5.66 23.11 -7.37
CA LEU A 94 4.25 22.89 -7.72
C LEU A 94 3.30 23.19 -6.54
N ASP A 95 3.85 23.63 -5.42
CA ASP A 95 3.11 23.80 -4.19
C ASP A 95 2.57 25.22 -4.01
N PRO A 96 1.35 25.33 -3.47
CA PRO A 96 0.75 26.62 -3.19
C PRO A 96 1.48 27.32 -2.05
N ASP A 97 1.66 28.64 -2.18
CA ASP A 97 2.07 29.44 -1.03
C ASP A 97 0.89 29.57 -0.06
N THR A 98 1.07 29.00 1.13
CA THR A 98 0.02 28.82 2.14
C THR A 98 0.49 29.27 3.52
N SER A 99 -0.45 29.38 4.46
CA SER A 99 -0.14 29.69 5.86
C SER A 99 0.81 28.64 6.47
N PRO A 100 1.58 28.99 7.52
CA PRO A 100 2.49 28.05 8.18
C PRO A 100 1.80 26.75 8.63
N THR A 101 0.59 26.87 9.18
CA THR A 101 -0.25 25.77 9.67
C THR A 101 -0.64 24.83 8.53
N LEU A 102 -1.07 25.37 7.39
CA LEU A 102 -1.37 24.58 6.19
C LEU A 102 -0.11 23.93 5.62
N LYS A 103 1.05 24.59 5.64
CA LYS A 103 2.32 23.99 5.20
C LYS A 103 2.68 22.75 6.01
N ILE A 104 2.50 22.80 7.34
CA ILE A 104 2.74 21.66 8.22
C ILE A 104 1.78 20.52 7.89
N ALA A 105 0.47 20.82 7.77
CA ALA A 105 -0.55 19.83 7.46
C ALA A 105 -0.36 19.18 6.07
N LEU A 106 -0.03 19.98 5.05
CA LEU A 106 0.20 19.47 3.70
C LEU A 106 1.47 18.62 3.61
N ARG A 107 2.53 19.00 4.33
CA ARG A 107 3.73 18.17 4.44
C ARG A 107 3.41 16.83 5.08
N HIS A 108 2.66 16.82 6.18
CA HIS A 108 2.21 15.59 6.85
C HIS A 108 1.40 14.72 5.88
N ALA A 109 0.36 15.28 5.23
CA ALA A 109 -0.46 14.56 4.27
C ALA A 109 0.37 13.89 3.16
N ARG A 110 1.36 14.58 2.61
CA ARG A 110 2.26 14.02 1.58
C ARG A 110 3.13 12.91 2.12
N GLN A 111 3.76 13.11 3.27
CA GLN A 111 4.59 12.09 3.89
C GLN A 111 3.78 10.82 4.17
N GLN A 112 2.53 10.97 4.63
CA GLN A 112 1.62 9.85 4.80
C GLN A 112 1.34 9.16 3.46
N LEU A 113 0.85 9.89 2.45
CA LEU A 113 0.48 9.33 1.15
C LEU A 113 1.67 8.67 0.42
N LEU A 114 2.84 9.29 0.45
CA LEU A 114 4.04 8.75 -0.18
C LEU A 114 4.52 7.47 0.52
N ALA A 115 4.39 7.36 1.84
CA ALA A 115 4.74 6.13 2.56
C ALA A 115 3.89 4.91 2.12
N PHE A 116 2.72 5.14 1.52
CA PHE A 116 1.86 4.09 0.97
C PHE A 116 2.16 3.72 -0.48
N ASP A 117 2.84 4.59 -1.21
CA ASP A 117 3.17 4.37 -2.61
C ASP A 117 4.44 3.52 -2.73
N THR A 118 4.24 2.21 -2.65
CA THR A 118 5.29 1.18 -2.79
C THR A 118 5.45 0.69 -4.23
N GLY A 119 4.62 1.15 -5.17
CA GLY A 119 4.62 0.69 -6.56
C GLY A 119 4.01 -0.70 -6.80
N TYR A 120 3.45 -1.33 -5.76
CA TYR A 120 2.75 -2.62 -5.88
C TYR A 120 1.39 -2.48 -6.58
N ASP A 121 0.67 -1.41 -6.28
CA ASP A 121 -0.65 -1.12 -6.85
C ASP A 121 -0.53 0.03 -7.87
N PRO A 122 -0.56 -0.25 -9.19
CA PRO A 122 -0.42 0.79 -10.21
C PRO A 122 -1.60 1.78 -10.20
N GLU A 123 -2.72 1.44 -9.55
CA GLU A 123 -3.88 2.31 -9.41
C GLU A 123 -3.95 2.96 -8.02
N PHE A 124 -2.90 2.88 -7.20
CA PHE A 124 -2.88 3.40 -5.83
C PHE A 124 -3.43 4.82 -5.73
N TRP A 125 -2.91 5.75 -6.55
CA TRP A 125 -3.33 7.15 -6.52
C TRP A 125 -4.79 7.36 -6.91
N CYS A 126 -5.40 6.44 -7.68
CA CYS A 126 -6.81 6.44 -8.04
C CYS A 126 -7.74 6.02 -6.89
N LYS A 127 -7.19 5.32 -5.88
CA LYS A 127 -7.93 4.77 -4.75
C LYS A 127 -7.94 5.68 -3.53
N ILE A 128 -7.20 6.80 -3.55
CA ILE A 128 -7.12 7.74 -2.44
C ILE A 128 -8.42 8.52 -2.28
N TYR A 129 -8.90 8.60 -1.04
CA TYR A 129 -9.97 9.50 -0.61
C TYR A 129 -9.44 10.40 0.50
N THR A 130 -9.52 11.71 0.28
CA THR A 130 -8.81 12.72 1.08
C THR A 130 -9.36 12.88 2.50
N SER A 131 -10.60 12.49 2.76
CA SER A 131 -11.24 12.54 4.09
C SER A 131 -10.44 11.77 5.14
N VAL A 132 -9.94 10.59 4.81
CA VAL A 132 -9.12 9.77 5.73
C VAL A 132 -7.76 10.40 6.02
N VAL A 133 -7.18 11.11 5.05
CA VAL A 133 -5.95 11.87 5.30
C VAL A 133 -6.19 13.00 6.31
N GLY A 134 -7.40 13.56 6.35
CA GLY A 134 -7.85 14.46 7.40
C GLY A 134 -7.94 13.78 8.77
N ASP A 135 -8.56 12.59 8.83
CA ASP A 135 -8.65 11.79 10.06
C ASP A 135 -7.24 11.47 10.62
N TRP A 136 -6.27 11.15 9.75
CA TRP A 136 -4.88 10.93 10.16
C TRP A 136 -4.16 12.19 10.64
N LEU A 137 -4.47 13.34 10.07
CA LEU A 137 -3.92 14.62 10.54
C LEU A 137 -4.43 14.94 11.94
N GLU A 138 -5.73 14.72 12.21
CA GLU A 138 -6.31 14.92 13.54
C GLU A 138 -5.70 14.02 14.60
N GLU A 139 -5.37 12.79 14.22
CA GLU A 139 -4.76 11.80 15.10
C GLU A 139 -3.28 12.09 15.37
N ASP A 140 -2.50 12.50 14.36
CA ASP A 140 -1.07 12.71 14.50
C ASP A 140 -0.70 14.12 14.97
N LEU A 141 -1.45 15.13 14.54
CA LEU A 141 -1.21 16.55 14.77
C LEU A 141 -2.52 17.26 15.18
N PRO A 142 -3.10 16.90 16.34
CA PRO A 142 -4.41 17.40 16.76
C PRO A 142 -4.46 18.93 16.88
N ASP A 143 -3.38 19.57 17.34
CA ASP A 143 -3.31 21.03 17.47
C ASP A 143 -3.37 21.74 16.10
N VAL A 144 -2.69 21.18 15.09
CA VAL A 144 -2.69 21.71 13.72
C VAL A 144 -4.08 21.56 13.09
N ALA A 145 -4.72 20.40 13.28
CA ALA A 145 -6.05 20.17 12.77
C ALA A 145 -7.10 21.08 13.44
N ALA A 146 -7.01 21.27 14.76
CA ALA A 146 -7.86 22.19 15.50
C ALA A 146 -7.71 23.64 15.00
N GLU A 147 -6.49 24.08 14.71
CA GLU A 147 -6.22 25.40 14.16
C GLU A 147 -6.78 25.56 12.73
N ILE A 148 -6.68 24.54 11.87
CA ILE A 148 -7.31 24.55 10.54
C ILE A 148 -8.82 24.75 10.63
N VAL A 149 -9.48 24.04 11.57
CA VAL A 149 -10.91 24.20 11.82
C VAL A 149 -11.21 25.61 12.35
N ALA A 150 -10.44 26.09 13.34
CA ALA A 150 -10.65 27.40 13.96
C ALA A 150 -10.47 28.58 12.99
N THR A 151 -9.57 28.44 12.02
CA THR A 151 -9.29 29.47 11.00
C THR A 151 -10.14 29.38 9.74
N GLY A 152 -11.03 28.37 9.64
CA GLY A 152 -11.85 28.16 8.44
C GLY A 152 -11.03 27.70 7.22
N ALA A 153 -9.86 27.11 7.44
CA ALA A 153 -8.94 26.65 6.40
C ALA A 153 -9.21 25.21 5.93
N VAL A 154 -10.38 24.65 6.28
CA VAL A 154 -10.77 23.26 6.01
C VAL A 154 -10.82 22.98 4.50
N SER A 155 -11.67 23.69 3.75
CA SER A 155 -11.72 23.56 2.28
C SER A 155 -10.36 23.79 1.59
N PRO A 156 -9.58 24.85 1.90
CA PRO A 156 -8.21 25.00 1.40
C PRO A 156 -7.32 23.77 1.62
N TYR A 157 -7.31 23.21 2.83
CA TYR A 157 -6.53 22.01 3.15
C TYR A 157 -6.90 20.83 2.23
N PHE A 158 -8.18 20.44 2.19
CA PHE A 158 -8.62 19.29 1.39
C PHE A 158 -8.45 19.51 -0.12
N ASN A 159 -8.65 20.73 -0.61
CA ASN A 159 -8.41 21.09 -2.02
C ASN A 159 -6.94 20.91 -2.41
N HIS A 160 -6.02 21.31 -1.54
CA HIS A 160 -4.59 21.14 -1.79
C HIS A 160 -4.15 19.68 -1.69
N VAL A 161 -4.68 18.90 -0.73
CA VAL A 161 -4.43 17.44 -0.68
C VAL A 161 -4.94 16.78 -1.96
N TRP A 162 -6.14 17.14 -2.43
CA TRP A 162 -6.70 16.59 -3.67
C TRP A 162 -5.92 17.01 -4.92
N SER A 163 -5.46 18.26 -4.99
CA SER A 163 -4.58 18.75 -6.05
C SER A 163 -3.29 17.93 -6.10
N TYR A 164 -2.68 17.65 -4.95
CA TYR A 164 -1.51 16.80 -4.86
C TYR A 164 -1.78 15.37 -5.34
N VAL A 165 -2.89 14.76 -4.94
CA VAL A 165 -3.31 13.43 -5.43
C VAL A 165 -3.45 13.43 -6.96
N LYS A 166 -4.07 14.44 -7.55
CA LYS A 166 -4.18 14.59 -9.01
C LYS A 166 -2.81 14.72 -9.67
N GLN A 167 -1.91 15.50 -9.10
CA GLN A 167 -0.54 15.63 -9.61
C GLN A 167 0.18 14.27 -9.58
N MET A 168 0.03 13.49 -8.50
CA MET A 168 0.66 12.18 -8.41
C MET A 168 0.03 11.13 -9.34
N LYS A 169 -1.27 11.23 -9.67
CA LYS A 169 -1.87 10.45 -10.78
C LYS A 169 -1.20 10.76 -12.13
N GLU A 170 -0.91 12.04 -12.37
CA GLU A 170 -0.17 12.44 -13.58
C GLU A 170 1.27 11.94 -13.56
N VAL A 171 1.95 11.95 -12.40
CA VAL A 171 3.27 11.32 -12.23
C VAL A 171 3.21 9.83 -12.57
N GLU A 172 2.21 9.10 -12.08
CA GLU A 172 2.00 7.68 -12.41
C GLU A 172 1.81 7.49 -13.91
N ARG A 173 0.95 8.31 -14.53
CA ARG A 173 0.69 8.25 -15.97
C ARG A 173 1.98 8.47 -16.77
N LEU A 174 2.77 9.47 -16.39
CA LEU A 174 4.06 9.73 -17.04
C LEU A 174 4.99 8.53 -16.89
N TRP A 175 5.09 7.97 -15.69
CA TRP A 175 5.91 6.80 -15.41
C TRP A 175 5.48 5.54 -16.17
N VAL A 176 4.18 5.29 -16.31
CA VAL A 176 3.66 4.18 -17.11
C VAL A 176 3.97 4.39 -18.59
N GLY A 177 3.93 5.64 -19.07
CA GLY A 177 4.34 6.01 -20.42
C GLY A 177 5.85 5.83 -20.68
N ILE A 178 6.69 5.92 -19.65
CA ILE A 178 8.10 5.52 -19.75
C ILE A 178 8.14 3.99 -19.94
N SER A 179 8.59 3.56 -21.11
CA SER A 179 8.65 2.13 -21.46
C SER A 179 9.46 1.33 -20.43
N TYR A 180 9.14 0.04 -20.26
CA TYR A 180 9.80 -0.82 -19.27
C TYR A 180 11.33 -0.79 -19.34
N PRO A 181 11.99 -0.82 -20.52
CA PRO A 181 13.45 -0.77 -20.58
C PRO A 181 14.04 0.53 -20.09
N ILE A 182 13.43 1.69 -20.39
CA ILE A 182 13.89 2.97 -19.84
C ILE A 182 13.70 3.00 -18.33
N ARG A 183 12.59 2.44 -17.81
CA ARG A 183 12.42 2.29 -16.36
C ARG A 183 13.54 1.44 -15.76
N ALA A 184 13.91 0.32 -16.38
CA ALA A 184 15.03 -0.50 -15.92
C ALA A 184 16.37 0.25 -15.93
N LEU A 185 16.62 1.05 -16.98
CA LEU A 185 17.77 1.92 -17.10
C LEU A 185 17.84 2.95 -15.95
N LEU A 186 16.72 3.63 -15.68
CA LEU A 186 16.62 4.62 -14.60
C LEU A 186 16.87 4.00 -13.21
N ARG A 187 16.41 2.76 -12.98
CA ARG A 187 16.66 2.03 -11.73
C ARG A 187 18.12 1.61 -11.54
N ALA A 188 18.81 1.32 -12.64
CA ALA A 188 20.22 0.95 -12.62
C ALA A 188 21.16 2.16 -12.50
N GLU A 189 20.65 3.38 -12.72
CA GLU A 189 21.44 4.60 -12.75
C GLU A 189 21.84 5.07 -11.33
N GLN A 190 23.12 5.34 -11.14
CA GLN A 190 23.66 5.85 -9.87
C GLN A 190 23.79 7.37 -9.89
N ASN A 191 23.90 7.99 -11.07
CA ASN A 191 23.99 9.44 -11.20
C ASN A 191 22.61 10.08 -11.36
N GLU A 192 22.15 10.74 -10.30
CA GLU A 192 20.87 11.45 -10.28
C GLU A 192 20.76 12.49 -11.42
N SER A 193 21.82 13.21 -11.77
CA SER A 193 21.73 14.23 -12.83
C SER A 193 21.44 13.63 -14.20
N GLU A 194 21.95 12.43 -14.46
CA GLU A 194 21.77 11.72 -15.73
C GLU A 194 20.37 11.12 -15.83
N ALA A 195 19.88 10.53 -14.73
CA ALA A 195 18.51 10.04 -14.64
C ALA A 195 17.48 11.18 -14.82
N LEU A 196 17.70 12.32 -14.17
CA LEU A 196 16.83 13.50 -14.30
C LEU A 196 16.80 14.01 -15.75
N HIS A 197 17.93 14.01 -16.47
CA HIS A 197 17.99 14.43 -17.87
C HIS A 197 17.16 13.53 -18.80
N VAL A 198 17.20 12.21 -18.61
CA VAL A 198 16.37 11.25 -19.36
C VAL A 198 14.88 11.46 -19.06
N ILE A 199 14.51 11.63 -17.79
CA ILE A 199 13.11 11.90 -17.39
C ILE A 199 12.64 13.24 -17.96
N GLU A 200 13.49 14.27 -17.98
CA GLU A 200 13.18 15.59 -18.50
C GLU A 200 12.77 15.58 -19.97
N GLN A 201 13.43 14.77 -20.80
CA GLN A 201 13.05 14.60 -22.21
C GLN A 201 11.60 14.16 -22.35
N PHE A 202 11.18 13.19 -21.51
CA PHE A 202 9.81 12.68 -21.51
C PHE A 202 8.80 13.70 -20.99
N VAL A 203 9.12 14.39 -19.90
CA VAL A 203 8.24 15.41 -19.30
C VAL A 203 8.00 16.58 -20.27
N ARG A 204 9.03 17.02 -21.00
CA ARG A 204 8.90 18.07 -22.01
C ARG A 204 8.05 17.62 -23.20
N GLN A 205 8.18 16.36 -23.62
CA GLN A 205 7.39 15.81 -24.71
C GLN A 205 5.90 15.68 -24.36
N ASP A 206 5.55 15.39 -23.11
CA ASP A 206 4.17 15.40 -22.61
C ASP A 206 3.53 16.81 -22.59
N GLY A 207 4.31 17.86 -22.87
CA GLY A 207 3.80 19.24 -22.97
C GLY A 207 3.58 19.91 -21.61
N LYS A 208 4.30 19.48 -20.56
CA LYS A 208 4.30 20.19 -19.27
C LYS A 208 4.88 21.59 -19.43
N ASP A 209 4.38 22.54 -18.64
CA ASP A 209 4.89 23.91 -18.62
C ASP A 209 6.38 23.93 -18.32
N GLY A 210 7.16 24.65 -19.13
CA GLY A 210 8.60 24.79 -19.01
C GLY A 210 9.05 25.28 -17.62
N THR A 211 8.23 26.08 -16.92
CA THR A 211 8.54 26.52 -15.55
C THR A 211 8.35 25.44 -14.50
N GLU A 212 7.57 24.40 -14.81
CA GLU A 212 7.24 23.31 -13.89
C GLU A 212 8.02 22.02 -14.18
N VAL A 213 8.63 21.88 -15.37
CA VAL A 213 9.36 20.66 -15.80
C VAL A 213 10.27 20.12 -14.70
N ALA A 214 11.09 20.98 -14.09
CA ALA A 214 12.03 20.54 -13.05
C ALA A 214 11.34 19.90 -11.83
N ALA A 215 10.16 20.38 -11.45
CA ALA A 215 9.41 19.81 -10.33
C ALA A 215 8.77 18.46 -10.71
N TRP A 216 8.21 18.35 -11.91
CA TRP A 216 7.67 17.09 -12.44
C TRP A 216 8.75 16.01 -12.56
N VAL A 217 9.91 16.36 -13.11
CA VAL A 217 11.06 15.48 -13.27
C VAL A 217 11.52 14.94 -11.92
N ARG A 218 11.66 15.81 -10.91
CA ARG A 218 12.00 15.40 -9.54
C ARG A 218 10.98 14.47 -8.92
N ARG A 219 9.68 14.73 -9.07
CA ARG A 219 8.63 13.86 -8.53
C ARG A 219 8.63 12.46 -9.13
N ILE A 220 8.86 12.34 -10.44
CA ILE A 220 9.03 11.03 -11.09
C ILE A 220 10.26 10.33 -10.51
N TRP A 221 11.40 11.03 -10.40
CA TRP A 221 12.63 10.44 -9.86
C TRP A 221 12.49 10.01 -8.40
N ASP A 222 11.86 10.82 -7.56
CA ASP A 222 11.56 10.47 -6.16
C ASP A 222 10.65 9.26 -6.05
N MET A 223 9.72 9.08 -7.00
CA MET A 223 8.91 7.87 -7.10
C MET A 223 9.75 6.65 -7.46
N VAL A 224 10.70 6.76 -8.40
CA VAL A 224 11.65 5.66 -8.72
C VAL A 224 12.43 5.27 -7.48
N LYS A 225 13.13 6.24 -6.86
CA LYS A 225 13.95 6.02 -5.65
C LYS A 225 13.17 5.33 -4.53
N ARG A 226 11.96 5.82 -4.26
CA ARG A 226 11.09 5.28 -3.21
C ARG A 226 10.63 3.86 -3.49
N ARG A 227 10.19 3.57 -4.73
CA ARG A 227 9.64 2.25 -5.10
C ARG A 227 10.72 1.18 -5.16
N ASP A 228 11.91 1.52 -5.61
CA ASP A 228 13.04 0.57 -5.60
C ASP A 228 13.45 0.23 -4.15
N SER A 229 13.51 1.23 -3.26
CA SER A 229 13.81 1.01 -1.84
C SER A 229 12.75 0.15 -1.13
N ALA A 230 11.50 0.14 -1.61
CA ALA A 230 10.41 -0.61 -1.00
C ALA A 230 10.42 -2.11 -1.34
N GLN A 231 11.09 -2.53 -2.43
CA GLN A 231 11.15 -3.94 -2.84
C GLN A 231 12.06 -4.80 -1.97
N GLU A 232 12.90 -4.20 -1.13
CA GLU A 232 13.96 -4.89 -0.39
C GLU A 232 13.61 -5.25 1.07
N GLN A 233 12.42 -4.93 1.59
CA GLN A 233 12.12 -5.13 3.01
C GLN A 233 11.51 -6.52 3.31
N PRO A 234 12.27 -7.45 3.94
CA PRO A 234 11.72 -8.74 4.33
C PRO A 234 10.60 -8.56 5.36
N ALA A 235 9.65 -9.50 5.39
CA ALA A 235 8.59 -9.52 6.39
C ALA A 235 9.17 -9.43 7.82
N SER A 236 8.61 -8.55 8.65
CA SER A 236 9.05 -8.36 10.02
C SER A 236 8.92 -9.67 10.79
N PRO A 237 10.00 -10.14 11.44
CA PRO A 237 9.91 -11.34 12.26
C PRO A 237 8.93 -11.11 13.41
N VAL A 238 8.18 -12.16 13.77
CA VAL A 238 7.34 -12.13 14.97
C VAL A 238 8.20 -11.86 16.19
N THR A 239 7.74 -10.97 17.05
CA THR A 239 8.43 -10.66 18.30
C THR A 239 7.66 -11.21 19.48
N CYS A 240 8.38 -11.97 20.30
CA CYS A 240 7.86 -12.65 21.46
C CYS A 240 8.11 -11.84 22.74
N SER A 241 7.15 -11.88 23.66
CA SER A 241 7.33 -11.32 25.00
C SER A 241 6.61 -12.16 26.05
N ASP A 242 7.28 -12.37 27.18
CA ASP A 242 6.68 -12.98 28.37
C ASP A 242 6.13 -11.91 29.35
N GLU A 243 6.25 -10.63 28.99
CA GLU A 243 5.69 -9.53 29.75
C GLU A 243 4.15 -9.60 29.80
N TRP A 244 3.59 -9.11 30.89
CA TRP A 244 2.15 -9.04 31.11
C TRP A 244 1.77 -7.64 31.57
N ASN A 245 0.53 -7.26 31.29
CA ASN A 245 -0.10 -6.06 31.78
C ASN A 245 -1.60 -6.30 31.98
N ALA A 246 -2.31 -5.30 32.50
CA ALA A 246 -3.74 -5.43 32.82
C ALA A 246 -4.60 -5.84 31.59
N GLU A 247 -4.23 -5.38 30.40
CA GLU A 247 -4.98 -5.64 29.18
C GLU A 247 -4.77 -7.07 28.67
N VAL A 248 -3.51 -7.52 28.62
CA VAL A 248 -3.15 -8.91 28.31
C VAL A 248 -3.81 -9.88 29.29
N ASP A 249 -3.79 -9.58 30.58
CA ASP A 249 -4.40 -10.40 31.62
C ASP A 249 -5.93 -10.46 31.49
N HIS A 250 -6.55 -9.35 31.11
CA HIS A 250 -7.97 -9.31 30.82
C HIS A 250 -8.31 -10.26 29.67
N ILE A 251 -7.62 -10.14 28.53
CA ILE A 251 -7.82 -10.98 27.35
C ILE A 251 -7.59 -12.47 27.67
N ARG A 252 -6.57 -12.80 28.49
CA ARG A 252 -6.32 -14.17 28.96
C ARG A 252 -7.49 -14.74 29.76
N ARG A 253 -8.10 -13.96 30.65
CA ARG A 253 -9.18 -14.40 31.54
C ARG A 253 -10.55 -14.40 30.87
N ALA A 254 -10.77 -13.49 29.91
CA ALA A 254 -12.02 -13.33 29.19
C ALA A 254 -12.33 -14.50 28.22
N PHE A 255 -11.36 -15.37 27.94
CA PHE A 255 -11.49 -16.51 27.02
C PHE A 255 -12.53 -17.58 27.41
N ARG A 256 -13.33 -17.40 28.47
CA ARG A 256 -14.40 -18.35 28.81
C ARG A 256 -15.49 -18.50 27.73
N GLY A 257 -15.48 -17.68 26.67
CA GLY A 257 -16.37 -17.76 25.50
C GLY A 257 -15.72 -17.97 24.12
N GLY A 258 -14.39 -18.05 24.00
CA GLY A 258 -13.67 -18.49 22.78
C GLY A 258 -13.73 -17.63 21.50
N SER A 259 -14.70 -16.74 21.31
CA SER A 259 -15.03 -16.12 20.01
C SER A 259 -14.86 -14.60 19.94
N THR A 260 -14.02 -14.01 20.80
CA THR A 260 -13.82 -12.54 20.85
C THR A 260 -12.43 -12.10 20.39
N CYS A 261 -12.41 -11.24 19.38
CA CYS A 261 -11.28 -10.39 19.00
C CYS A 261 -11.35 -9.06 19.76
N TYR A 262 -10.22 -8.41 20.00
CA TYR A 262 -10.17 -7.10 20.67
C TYR A 262 -9.44 -6.08 19.81
N VAL A 263 -9.86 -4.82 19.87
CA VAL A 263 -9.04 -3.68 19.42
C VAL A 263 -8.57 -2.95 20.66
N ILE A 264 -7.25 -2.75 20.77
CA ILE A 264 -6.61 -2.04 21.88
C ILE A 264 -5.70 -0.94 21.34
N ASP A 265 -5.41 0.05 22.17
CA ASP A 265 -4.40 1.07 21.85
C ASP A 265 -2.99 0.45 21.86
N ALA A 266 -2.09 0.94 21.02
CA ALA A 266 -0.69 0.50 20.98
C ALA A 266 0.04 0.77 22.31
N ASP A 267 -0.37 1.79 23.06
CA ASP A 267 0.17 2.08 24.40
C ASP A 267 -0.21 1.00 25.45
N ALA A 268 -1.25 0.20 25.17
CA ALA A 268 -1.70 -0.90 25.99
C ALA A 268 -0.90 -2.19 25.72
N LEU A 269 0.02 -2.19 24.75
CA LEU A 269 0.95 -3.30 24.56
C LEU A 269 1.94 -3.45 25.74
N PRO A 270 2.47 -4.67 25.96
CA PRO A 270 3.67 -4.87 26.78
C PRO A 270 4.80 -3.93 26.35
N ARG A 271 5.61 -3.46 27.30
CA ARG A 271 6.58 -2.38 27.07
C ARG A 271 7.58 -2.75 25.98
N SER A 272 8.03 -4.00 25.98
CA SER A 272 8.96 -4.52 24.98
C SER A 272 8.38 -4.55 23.55
N LEU A 273 7.06 -4.45 23.39
CA LEU A 273 6.36 -4.57 22.11
C LEU A 273 5.85 -3.23 21.56
N ARG A 274 5.77 -2.18 22.38
CA ARG A 274 5.18 -0.88 21.99
C ARG A 274 5.86 -0.22 20.79
N SER A 275 7.20 -0.22 20.77
CA SER A 275 7.99 0.42 19.71
C SER A 275 8.05 -0.40 18.41
N LEU A 276 7.40 -1.57 18.37
CA LEU A 276 7.47 -2.46 17.22
C LEU A 276 6.41 -2.15 16.18
N THR A 277 5.39 -1.37 16.52
CA THR A 277 4.36 -0.88 15.60
C THR A 277 4.35 0.64 15.55
N ASP A 278 4.06 1.18 14.37
CA ASP A 278 3.80 2.61 14.12
C ASP A 278 2.30 2.92 14.02
N GLU A 279 1.44 1.92 14.22
CA GLU A 279 -0.01 2.10 14.32
C GLU A 279 -0.41 2.46 15.75
N ASN A 280 -1.46 3.25 15.90
CA ASN A 280 -2.01 3.60 17.22
C ASN A 280 -2.96 2.55 17.77
N SER A 281 -3.48 1.66 16.91
CA SER A 281 -4.37 0.56 17.28
C SER A 281 -3.71 -0.79 17.01
N VAL A 282 -4.12 -1.80 17.77
CA VAL A 282 -3.64 -3.19 17.66
C VAL A 282 -4.82 -4.14 17.81
N LEU A 283 -4.89 -5.17 16.95
CA LEU A 283 -5.79 -6.28 17.17
C LEU A 283 -5.19 -7.23 18.19
N ALA A 284 -5.96 -7.67 19.18
CA ALA A 284 -5.51 -8.64 20.16
C ALA A 284 -6.43 -9.85 20.16
N VAL A 285 -5.85 -11.03 20.02
CA VAL A 285 -6.60 -12.29 19.92
C VAL A 285 -5.98 -13.36 20.80
N ARG A 286 -6.82 -14.12 21.50
CA ARG A 286 -6.39 -15.29 22.27
C ARG A 286 -6.47 -16.53 21.37
N LEU A 287 -5.34 -17.14 21.04
CA LEU A 287 -5.30 -18.36 20.23
C LEU A 287 -5.03 -19.63 21.05
N PRO A 288 -5.58 -20.81 20.68
CA PRO A 288 -5.22 -22.08 21.31
C PRO A 288 -3.70 -22.31 21.36
N GLU A 289 -3.17 -22.89 22.44
CA GLU A 289 -1.73 -23.06 22.69
C GLU A 289 -0.97 -23.81 21.58
N ARG A 290 -1.67 -24.65 20.80
CA ARG A 290 -1.08 -25.32 19.63
C ARG A 290 -0.53 -24.33 18.58
N TRP A 291 -1.11 -23.14 18.45
CA TRP A 291 -0.59 -22.09 17.56
C TRP A 291 0.79 -21.58 17.99
N LEU A 292 1.14 -21.69 19.27
CA LEU A 292 2.48 -21.34 19.76
C LEU A 292 3.55 -22.30 19.23
N ARG A 293 3.19 -23.51 18.77
CA ARG A 293 4.12 -24.43 18.09
C ARG A 293 4.29 -24.11 16.62
N ALA A 294 3.44 -23.24 16.08
CA ALA A 294 3.40 -22.82 14.69
C ALA A 294 3.76 -21.33 14.55
N GLU A 295 4.73 -20.82 15.33
CA GLU A 295 5.12 -19.39 15.31
C GLU A 295 5.49 -18.91 13.89
N HIS A 296 6.12 -19.76 13.09
CA HIS A 296 6.47 -19.48 11.69
C HIS A 296 5.25 -19.18 10.80
N ILE A 297 4.07 -19.69 11.15
CA ILE A 297 2.81 -19.42 10.45
C ILE A 297 2.19 -18.11 10.92
N LEU A 298 2.35 -17.78 12.21
CA LEU A 298 1.94 -16.47 12.73
C LEU A 298 2.74 -15.34 12.06
N SER A 299 4.00 -15.58 11.71
CA SER A 299 4.82 -14.64 10.92
C SER A 299 4.60 -14.73 9.41
N ALA A 300 3.80 -15.68 8.92
CA ALA A 300 3.64 -15.85 7.49
C ALA A 300 2.90 -14.64 6.91
N PRO A 301 3.46 -13.97 5.89
CA PRO A 301 2.78 -12.88 5.21
C PRO A 301 1.47 -13.38 4.60
N ALA A 302 0.44 -12.56 4.74
CA ALA A 302 -0.89 -12.82 4.22
C ALA A 302 -1.52 -11.49 3.78
N ASN A 303 -2.37 -11.57 2.78
CA ASN A 303 -3.18 -10.44 2.33
C ASN A 303 -4.51 -10.43 3.10
N LEU A 304 -5.16 -9.27 3.13
CA LEU A 304 -6.54 -9.18 3.60
C LEU A 304 -7.46 -9.91 2.62
N GLU A 305 -8.12 -10.96 3.10
CA GLU A 305 -9.05 -11.79 2.32
C GLU A 305 -10.48 -11.62 2.84
N CYS A 306 -11.45 -11.71 1.92
CA CYS A 306 -12.87 -11.69 2.20
C CYS A 306 -13.54 -12.88 1.52
N PHE A 307 -14.29 -13.69 2.27
CA PHE A 307 -14.94 -14.89 1.76
C PHE A 307 -16.13 -15.28 2.65
N TYR A 308 -17.02 -16.10 2.09
CA TYR A 308 -18.05 -16.78 2.87
C TYR A 308 -17.49 -18.08 3.42
N TRP A 309 -17.86 -18.45 4.64
CA TRP A 309 -17.75 -19.83 5.09
C TRP A 309 -19.11 -20.36 5.49
N THR A 310 -19.32 -21.65 5.28
CA THR A 310 -20.53 -22.37 5.69
C THR A 310 -20.13 -23.58 6.53
N ASN A 311 -20.67 -23.70 7.74
CA ASN A 311 -20.47 -24.87 8.59
C ASN A 311 -21.44 -25.97 8.16
N SER A 312 -20.91 -27.08 7.64
CA SER A 312 -21.72 -28.21 7.16
C SER A 312 -22.49 -28.94 8.26
N SER A 313 -22.14 -28.74 9.53
CA SER A 313 -22.82 -29.36 10.68
C SER A 313 -23.98 -28.52 11.23
N THR A 314 -23.89 -27.19 11.13
CA THR A 314 -24.90 -26.26 11.67
C THR A 314 -25.67 -25.51 10.58
N GLU A 315 -25.21 -25.60 9.32
CA GLU A 315 -25.65 -24.79 8.17
C GLU A 315 -25.42 -23.28 8.34
N ASP A 316 -24.72 -22.86 9.40
CA ASP A 316 -24.38 -21.46 9.63
C ASP A 316 -23.47 -20.95 8.51
N THR A 317 -23.81 -19.80 7.96
CA THR A 317 -23.01 -19.12 6.93
C THR A 317 -22.71 -17.70 7.38
N ASP A 318 -21.45 -17.29 7.28
CA ASP A 318 -21.03 -15.93 7.63
C ASP A 318 -20.07 -15.37 6.58
N LEU A 319 -20.12 -14.04 6.40
CA LEU A 319 -19.15 -13.30 5.60
C LEU A 319 -17.98 -12.92 6.52
N THR A 320 -16.77 -13.30 6.15
CA THR A 320 -15.62 -13.22 7.03
C THR A 320 -14.45 -12.53 6.36
N LEU A 321 -13.68 -11.84 7.21
CA LEU A 321 -12.39 -11.27 6.87
C LEU A 321 -11.27 -12.07 7.54
N SER A 322 -10.21 -12.29 6.79
CA SER A 322 -9.02 -12.99 7.22
C SER A 322 -7.81 -12.10 6.98
N ILE A 323 -7.07 -11.80 8.05
CA ILE A 323 -5.80 -11.06 7.98
C ILE A 323 -4.64 -12.03 7.80
N ASN A 324 -4.81 -13.27 8.27
CA ASN A 324 -3.82 -14.33 8.22
C ASN A 324 -4.48 -15.71 8.31
N ARG A 325 -3.68 -16.77 8.23
CA ARG A 325 -4.17 -18.16 8.32
C ARG A 325 -4.55 -18.63 9.73
N SER A 326 -4.28 -17.83 10.76
CA SER A 326 -4.46 -18.22 12.16
C SER A 326 -5.81 -17.89 12.74
N PHE A 327 -6.49 -16.87 12.22
CA PHE A 327 -7.83 -16.53 12.64
C PHE A 327 -8.64 -15.80 11.58
N TRP A 328 -9.95 -15.91 11.77
CA TRP A 328 -11.00 -15.33 10.96
C TRP A 328 -11.88 -14.47 11.85
N CYS A 329 -12.38 -13.35 11.33
CA CYS A 329 -13.34 -12.51 12.05
C CYS A 329 -14.49 -12.12 11.13
N SER A 330 -15.72 -12.12 11.66
CA SER A 330 -16.88 -11.71 10.88
C SER A 330 -16.67 -10.30 10.30
N ASN A 331 -17.07 -10.15 9.04
CA ASN A 331 -16.92 -8.91 8.27
C ASN A 331 -17.61 -7.74 8.98
N GLU A 332 -18.81 -7.96 9.53
CA GLU A 332 -19.59 -6.95 10.25
C GLU A 332 -18.79 -6.27 11.36
N TYR A 333 -17.99 -7.05 12.10
CA TYR A 333 -17.26 -6.55 13.26
C TYR A 333 -15.86 -6.04 12.92
N LEU A 334 -15.12 -6.74 12.05
CA LEU A 334 -13.74 -6.36 11.73
C LEU A 334 -13.67 -5.23 10.71
N TRP A 335 -14.55 -5.20 9.72
CA TRP A 335 -14.48 -4.22 8.63
C TRP A 335 -14.45 -2.76 9.11
N PRO A 336 -15.33 -2.30 10.03
CA PRO A 336 -15.28 -0.92 10.52
C PRO A 336 -13.96 -0.58 11.24
N GLN A 337 -13.31 -1.58 11.85
CA GLN A 337 -12.05 -1.39 12.58
C GLN A 337 -10.86 -1.30 11.64
N LEU A 338 -10.93 -1.89 10.44
CA LEU A 338 -9.84 -1.83 9.48
C LEU A 338 -9.49 -0.40 9.05
N PHE A 339 -10.46 0.52 9.13
CA PHE A 339 -10.25 1.94 8.84
C PHE A 339 -9.35 2.66 9.86
N ARG A 340 -9.08 2.06 11.03
CA ARG A 340 -8.13 2.60 12.01
C ARG A 340 -6.68 2.34 11.64
N PHE A 341 -6.44 1.28 10.86
CA PHE A 341 -5.11 0.91 10.45
C PHE A 341 -4.72 1.69 9.20
N ARG A 342 -3.43 2.01 9.13
CA ARG A 342 -2.86 2.79 8.06
C ARG A 342 -2.06 1.85 7.17
N ARG A 343 -0.86 1.48 7.61
CA ARG A 343 0.23 0.81 6.87
C ARG A 343 0.47 -0.64 7.29
N SER A 344 -0.06 -1.05 8.42
CA SER A 344 0.01 -2.44 8.86
C SER A 344 -1.15 -2.78 9.78
N ILE A 345 -1.48 -4.07 9.88
CA ILE A 345 -2.38 -4.57 10.90
C ILE A 345 -1.52 -5.32 11.92
N PRO A 346 -1.09 -4.66 13.02
CA PRO A 346 -0.45 -5.35 14.13
C PRO A 346 -1.47 -6.24 14.84
N VAL A 347 -1.07 -7.49 15.09
CA VAL A 347 -1.86 -8.47 15.83
C VAL A 347 -1.04 -9.00 17.00
N LEU A 348 -1.56 -8.79 18.20
CA LEU A 348 -1.06 -9.38 19.43
C LEU A 348 -1.76 -10.73 19.67
N PHE A 349 -1.05 -11.81 19.42
CA PHE A 349 -1.46 -13.14 19.85
C PHE A 349 -1.18 -13.33 21.33
N VAL A 350 -2.23 -13.61 22.08
CA VAL A 350 -2.16 -13.83 23.52
C VAL A 350 -2.22 -15.33 23.79
N PHE A 351 -1.23 -15.82 24.54
CA PHE A 351 -1.14 -17.19 25.06
C PHE A 351 -1.17 -17.19 26.59
N LYS A 352 -1.26 -18.38 27.21
CA LYS A 352 -1.33 -18.50 28.68
C LYS A 352 -0.11 -17.87 29.37
N GLY A 353 1.09 -18.10 28.83
CA GLY A 353 2.34 -17.61 29.42
C GLY A 353 3.09 -16.56 28.61
N LYS A 354 2.68 -16.33 27.35
CA LYS A 354 3.46 -15.56 26.38
C LYS A 354 2.55 -14.73 25.49
N CYS A 355 3.11 -13.70 24.87
CA CYS A 355 2.48 -12.91 23.83
C CYS A 355 3.39 -12.87 22.61
N VAL A 356 2.79 -12.85 21.42
CA VAL A 356 3.50 -12.75 20.14
C VAL A 356 2.89 -11.61 19.36
N LEU A 357 3.68 -10.60 19.02
CA LEU A 357 3.25 -9.53 18.12
C LEU A 357 3.70 -9.88 16.71
N ALA A 358 2.73 -9.99 15.80
CA ALA A 358 2.95 -10.03 14.36
C ALA A 358 2.47 -8.71 13.74
N ARG A 359 3.06 -8.35 12.60
CA ARG A 359 2.62 -7.23 11.78
C ARG A 359 2.29 -7.75 10.42
N TYR A 360 1.05 -7.53 9.98
CA TYR A 360 0.63 -7.89 8.64
C TYR A 360 0.66 -6.66 7.75
N ARG A 361 1.12 -6.86 6.51
CA ARG A 361 1.11 -5.83 5.48
C ARG A 361 -0.31 -5.32 5.29
N PHE A 362 -0.46 -4.01 5.25
CA PHE A 362 -1.75 -3.40 4.98
C PHE A 362 -1.56 -2.05 4.29
N ASN A 363 -2.29 -1.80 3.22
CA ASN A 363 -2.41 -0.50 2.61
C ASN A 363 -3.88 -0.09 2.67
N HIS A 364 -4.17 0.88 3.53
CA HIS A 364 -5.52 1.38 3.76
C HIS A 364 -6.32 1.63 2.47
N PHE A 365 -5.70 2.23 1.45
CA PHE A 365 -6.42 2.54 0.22
C PHE A 365 -6.55 1.31 -0.68
N SER A 366 -5.44 0.59 -0.91
CA SER A 366 -5.43 -0.52 -1.86
C SER A 366 -6.17 -1.76 -1.34
N ASP A 367 -5.91 -2.17 -0.10
CA ASP A 367 -6.43 -3.44 0.43
C ASP A 367 -7.92 -3.31 0.80
N LEU A 368 -8.37 -2.17 1.33
CA LEU A 368 -9.81 -1.94 1.53
C LEU A 368 -10.55 -1.86 0.19
N ARG A 369 -9.98 -1.21 -0.84
CA ARG A 369 -10.61 -1.20 -2.17
C ARG A 369 -10.66 -2.59 -2.79
N ALA A 370 -9.59 -3.36 -2.65
CA ALA A 370 -9.52 -4.74 -3.15
C ALA A 370 -10.64 -5.61 -2.57
N VAL A 371 -10.98 -5.44 -1.29
CA VAL A 371 -12.11 -6.13 -0.68
C VAL A 371 -13.46 -5.54 -1.13
N SER A 372 -13.59 -4.22 -1.18
CA SER A 372 -14.87 -3.56 -1.49
C SER A 372 -15.32 -3.70 -2.95
N ASP A 373 -14.36 -3.77 -3.88
CA ASP A 373 -14.63 -3.77 -5.32
C ASP A 373 -15.03 -5.17 -5.84
N VAL A 374 -14.74 -6.23 -5.07
CA VAL A 374 -15.16 -7.60 -5.43
C VAL A 374 -16.64 -7.78 -5.11
N SER A 375 -17.44 -8.04 -6.16
CA SER A 375 -18.86 -8.35 -5.99
C SER A 375 -19.06 -9.60 -5.13
N ARG A 376 -20.04 -9.57 -4.22
CA ARG A 376 -20.35 -10.70 -3.30
C ARG A 376 -20.55 -12.03 -4.03
N LYS A 377 -21.10 -12.02 -5.25
CA LYS A 377 -21.31 -13.22 -6.08
C LYS A 377 -20.01 -13.88 -6.58
N HIS A 378 -18.88 -13.17 -6.49
CA HIS A 378 -17.56 -13.63 -6.89
C HIS A 378 -16.67 -13.93 -5.68
N LEU A 379 -17.16 -13.73 -4.46
CA LEU A 379 -16.40 -14.07 -3.27
C LEU A 379 -16.29 -15.59 -3.14
N PRO A 380 -15.12 -16.12 -2.75
CA PRO A 380 -14.96 -17.53 -2.45
C PRO A 380 -15.94 -17.96 -1.36
N THR A 381 -16.38 -19.22 -1.43
CA THR A 381 -17.15 -19.87 -0.36
C THR A 381 -16.38 -21.09 0.11
N LEU A 382 -16.16 -21.20 1.42
CA LEU A 382 -15.44 -22.29 2.06
C LEU A 382 -16.42 -23.13 2.89
N GLU A 383 -16.46 -24.43 2.64
CA GLU A 383 -17.20 -25.35 3.50
C GLU A 383 -16.30 -25.83 4.66
N ILE A 384 -16.72 -25.57 5.90
CA ILE A 384 -16.00 -25.99 7.10
C ILE A 384 -16.80 -27.02 7.88
N SER A 385 -16.12 -27.86 8.66
CA SER A 385 -16.76 -28.73 9.63
C SER A 385 -15.95 -28.80 10.93
N ASP A 386 -16.61 -29.20 12.02
CA ASP A 386 -15.96 -29.37 13.32
C ASP A 386 -15.00 -30.56 13.33
N THR A 387 -15.32 -31.64 12.62
CA THR A 387 -14.62 -32.94 12.69
C THR A 387 -13.56 -33.12 11.60
N GLU A 388 -13.85 -32.76 10.35
CA GLU A 388 -12.93 -32.92 9.20
C GLU A 388 -13.14 -31.81 8.16
N TRP A 389 -12.14 -30.97 7.90
CA TRP A 389 -12.15 -30.12 6.70
C TRP A 389 -11.86 -31.03 5.51
N LYS A 390 -12.89 -31.73 5.02
CA LYS A 390 -12.75 -32.69 3.93
C LYS A 390 -12.49 -31.94 2.63
N HIS A 391 -11.35 -32.28 2.01
CA HIS A 391 -11.13 -32.31 0.57
C HIS A 391 -11.74 -31.20 -0.29
N ASP A 392 -11.65 -29.95 0.15
CA ASP A 392 -11.69 -28.85 -0.80
C ASP A 392 -10.26 -28.36 -1.01
N GLY A 393 -9.83 -28.29 -2.28
CA GLY A 393 -8.49 -27.81 -2.62
C GLY A 393 -8.23 -26.41 -2.06
N ALA A 394 -9.30 -25.61 -1.91
CA ALA A 394 -9.30 -24.30 -1.27
C ALA A 394 -9.08 -24.36 0.26
N ALA A 395 -9.70 -25.30 0.97
CA ALA A 395 -9.60 -25.43 2.42
C ALA A 395 -8.17 -25.78 2.88
N GLY A 396 -7.42 -26.53 2.06
CA GLY A 396 -6.02 -26.87 2.31
C GLY A 396 -5.09 -25.64 2.43
N PHE A 397 -5.43 -24.52 1.77
CA PHE A 397 -4.67 -23.27 1.86
C PHE A 397 -4.87 -22.53 3.18
N HIS A 398 -5.97 -22.80 3.90
CA HIS A 398 -6.31 -22.15 5.16
C HIS A 398 -6.05 -23.05 6.39
N THR A 399 -5.80 -24.35 6.18
CA THR A 399 -5.28 -25.22 7.24
C THR A 399 -3.78 -25.12 7.38
N SER A 400 -3.31 -25.16 8.62
CA SER A 400 -1.89 -25.13 8.94
C SER A 400 -1.46 -26.49 9.48
N MET A 401 -0.40 -27.08 8.91
CA MET A 401 0.23 -28.27 9.49
C MET A 401 1.49 -27.84 10.24
N PRO A 402 1.47 -27.79 11.59
CA PRO A 402 2.68 -27.64 12.37
C PRO A 402 3.61 -28.83 12.11
N THR A 403 4.86 -28.70 12.57
CA THR A 403 5.90 -29.73 12.45
C THR A 403 5.55 -31.08 13.11
N ASP A 404 4.51 -31.11 13.95
CA ASP A 404 3.98 -32.33 14.60
C ASP A 404 2.93 -33.09 13.76
N GLY A 405 2.63 -32.62 12.54
CA GLY A 405 1.69 -33.26 11.62
C GLY A 405 0.20 -33.09 11.99
N THR A 406 -0.12 -32.32 13.03
CA THR A 406 -1.51 -32.14 13.48
C THR A 406 -2.15 -30.91 12.86
N SER A 407 -3.11 -31.09 11.94
CA SER A 407 -3.81 -29.96 11.31
C SER A 407 -4.42 -28.99 12.34
N THR A 408 -4.00 -27.74 12.26
CA THR A 408 -4.46 -26.63 13.11
C THR A 408 -5.37 -25.73 12.27
N LYS A 409 -6.64 -25.69 12.68
CA LYS A 409 -7.67 -24.83 12.11
C LYS A 409 -7.54 -23.39 12.63
N PRO A 410 -7.88 -22.36 11.82
CA PRO A 410 -7.99 -20.99 12.28
C PRO A 410 -9.03 -20.87 13.39
N ALA A 411 -8.80 -19.92 14.31
CA ALA A 411 -9.82 -19.53 15.27
C ALA A 411 -10.87 -18.63 14.58
N ILE A 412 -12.16 -18.89 14.81
CA ILE A 412 -13.25 -18.09 14.25
C ILE A 412 -13.79 -17.16 15.34
N PHE A 413 -13.70 -15.86 15.10
CA PHE A 413 -14.16 -14.81 16.02
C PHE A 413 -15.43 -14.17 15.49
N THR A 414 -16.55 -14.41 16.18
CA THR A 414 -17.89 -13.88 15.86
C THR A 414 -18.22 -12.62 16.66
N ASN A 415 -17.26 -12.06 17.38
CA ASN A 415 -17.40 -10.80 18.11
C ASN A 415 -16.08 -10.03 18.12
N LEU A 416 -16.17 -8.70 18.11
CA LEU A 416 -15.04 -7.80 18.31
C LEU A 416 -15.39 -6.76 19.38
N VAL A 417 -14.55 -6.67 20.41
CA VAL A 417 -14.70 -5.68 21.48
C VAL A 417 -13.65 -4.60 21.35
N ASP A 418 -14.10 -3.37 21.13
CA ASP A 418 -13.23 -2.20 21.11
C ASP A 418 -12.94 -1.72 22.54
N ARG A 419 -11.66 -1.64 22.88
CA ARG A 419 -11.15 -1.20 24.19
C ARG A 419 -10.17 -0.04 24.08
N SER A 420 -10.10 0.60 22.92
CA SER A 420 -9.31 1.83 22.78
C SER A 420 -9.88 2.95 23.66
N LYS A 421 -8.99 3.75 24.23
CA LYS A 421 -9.33 4.90 25.08
C LYS A 421 -9.54 6.16 24.26
N VAL A 422 -8.92 6.24 23.08
CA VAL A 422 -8.92 7.43 22.23
C VAL A 422 -9.71 7.12 20.96
N LEU A 423 -10.95 7.61 20.90
CA LEU A 423 -11.61 7.81 19.61
C LEU A 423 -11.13 9.16 19.10
N ALA A 424 -10.37 9.18 18.01
CA ALA A 424 -9.93 10.42 17.37
C ALA A 424 -11.14 11.34 17.16
N SER A 425 -11.02 12.61 17.57
CA SER A 425 -12.06 13.58 17.32
C SER A 425 -12.13 13.80 15.80
N LYS A 426 -13.24 13.42 15.16
CA LYS A 426 -13.44 13.58 13.71
C LYS A 426 -13.93 14.99 13.35
N ASN A 427 -13.34 16.04 13.94
CA ASN A 427 -13.86 17.40 13.84
C ASN A 427 -13.57 18.03 12.48
N LEU A 428 -12.35 17.86 11.98
CA LEU A 428 -11.88 18.30 10.67
C LEU A 428 -12.69 17.62 9.57
N ARG A 429 -12.88 16.30 9.68
CA ARG A 429 -13.76 15.57 8.76
C ARG A 429 -15.19 16.06 8.81
N LYS A 430 -15.79 16.24 10.01
CA LYS A 430 -17.14 16.79 10.15
C LYS A 430 -17.27 18.19 9.53
N ALA A 431 -16.29 19.06 9.75
CA ALA A 431 -16.25 20.39 9.16
C ALA A 431 -16.21 20.32 7.62
N TYR A 432 -15.34 19.46 7.08
CA TYR A 432 -15.23 19.26 5.63
C TYR A 432 -16.53 18.77 4.99
N VAL A 433 -17.18 17.80 5.63
CA VAL A 433 -18.50 17.28 5.21
C VAL A 433 -19.57 18.37 5.25
N SER A 434 -19.55 19.21 6.28
CA SER A 434 -20.51 20.30 6.39
C SER A 434 -20.34 21.35 5.29
N GLU A 435 -19.10 21.62 4.87
CA GLU A 435 -18.78 22.52 3.75
C GLU A 435 -19.03 21.86 2.38
N ASN A 436 -18.95 20.53 2.31
CA ASN A 436 -19.07 19.76 1.07
C ASN A 436 -20.03 18.56 1.26
N PRO A 437 -21.36 18.79 1.25
CA PRO A 437 -22.34 17.72 1.42
C PRO A 437 -22.14 16.60 0.38
N GLY A 438 -21.87 15.37 0.83
CA GLY A 438 -21.53 14.22 -0.02
C GLY A 438 -20.04 13.83 -0.04
N ALA A 439 -19.18 14.63 0.62
CA ALA A 439 -17.76 14.32 0.82
C ALA A 439 -17.47 13.43 2.05
N ASP A 440 -18.48 13.19 2.90
CA ASP A 440 -18.49 12.25 4.03
C ASP A 440 -18.28 10.80 3.63
N LYS A 441 -18.48 10.58 2.34
CA LYS A 441 -18.86 9.34 1.73
C LYS A 441 -17.79 9.04 0.69
N GLY A 442 -16.63 8.55 1.14
CA GLY A 442 -15.73 7.82 0.24
C GLY A 442 -16.54 6.75 -0.49
N LEU A 443 -16.23 6.40 -1.75
CA LEU A 443 -16.99 5.37 -2.48
C LEU A 443 -17.11 4.08 -1.63
N VAL A 444 -16.07 3.74 -0.88
CA VAL A 444 -16.02 2.61 0.06
C VAL A 444 -16.94 2.80 1.26
N GLU A 445 -16.94 3.96 1.91
CA GLU A 445 -17.84 4.23 3.06
C GLU A 445 -19.31 4.35 2.62
N ARG A 446 -19.58 4.81 1.38
CA ARG A 446 -20.92 4.75 0.75
C ARG A 446 -21.39 3.33 0.51
N LEU A 447 -20.48 2.48 0.05
CA LEU A 447 -20.77 1.05 -0.11
C LEU A 447 -21.07 0.45 1.26
N VAL A 448 -20.33 0.79 2.32
CA VAL A 448 -20.59 0.31 3.68
C VAL A 448 -21.97 0.76 4.22
N GLU A 449 -22.31 2.06 4.17
CA GLU A 449 -23.59 2.55 4.71
C GLU A 449 -24.81 2.12 3.87
N GLY A 450 -24.63 1.89 2.57
CA GLY A 450 -25.66 1.33 1.69
C GLY A 450 -25.87 -0.18 1.86
N TRP A 451 -25.01 -0.88 2.61
CA TRP A 451 -25.09 -2.33 2.81
C TRP A 451 -25.80 -2.74 4.12
N PHE A 452 -26.12 -1.77 4.99
CA PHE A 452 -26.82 -1.98 6.28
C PHE A 452 -28.21 -1.31 6.34
N ASN A 453 -28.69 -0.74 5.23
CA ASN A 453 -30.06 -0.20 5.12
C ASN A 453 -30.93 -1.04 4.18
#